data_AF-A0A258AMT1-F1
#
_entry.id   AF-A0A258AMT1-F1
#
_cell.length_a   1.000
_cell.length_b   1.000
_cell.length_c   1.000
_cell.angle_alpha   90.00
_cell.angle_beta   90.00
_cell.angle_gamma   90.00
#
_symmetry.space_group_name_H-M   'P 1'
#
loop_
_entity.id
_entity.type
_entity.pdbx_description
1 polymer ?
#
loop_
_entity_poly.entity_id
_entity_poly.type
_entity_poly.pdbx_seq_one_letter_code
_entity_poly.pdbx_strand_id
1 'polypeptide(L)'
;MSDLSTSEIIELKARAEEVRSRFDKDARRPIVIEFAGMPKAGKTTIVNEIHRFLKRCGFKAKMIGEKASICPIRDKKDSSFNIWTVCQTLSELLVDTQSPPTASDPEIVLLDRGIFDAVAWLRLLERLKRLKPQERESVENFVLLEDWRNRISQVILLTVNPAQALEREEGLLPIAVAGSIMNLEVLGQTKENALKCALDFEDYFNIVHIDTTNKKTASITLKVAQLVLDVVETQLNERILSIAKEDAEKIFGHRTILGCKEGGILLTLFGTTGVYESRPIVEDNELRVQA
;
A
#
# COMPACT_ATOMS: atom_id res chain seq x y z
N MET A 1 -3.17 7.78 -29.17
CA MET A 1 -3.25 6.38 -28.71
C MET A 1 -1.94 5.73 -29.15
N SER A 2 -1.01 5.49 -28.25
CA SER A 2 0.30 4.91 -28.59
C SER A 2 0.36 3.47 -28.14
N ASP A 3 0.74 2.61 -29.07
CA ASP A 3 0.92 1.15 -29.02
C ASP A 3 1.48 0.65 -27.68
N LEU A 4 0.59 0.27 -26.77
CA LEU A 4 0.80 -0.92 -25.96
C LEU A 4 0.40 -2.09 -26.86
N SER A 5 1.19 -3.16 -26.89
CA SER A 5 0.80 -4.29 -27.72
C SER A 5 -0.52 -4.83 -27.19
N THR A 6 -1.50 -5.03 -28.08
CA THR A 6 -2.80 -5.59 -27.72
C THR A 6 -2.64 -6.93 -26.97
N SER A 7 -1.55 -7.65 -27.23
CA SER A 7 -1.16 -8.89 -26.53
C SER A 7 -0.93 -8.68 -25.03
N GLU A 8 -0.12 -7.70 -24.64
CA GLU A 8 0.21 -7.45 -23.22
C GLU A 8 -1.04 -7.14 -22.37
N ILE A 9 -2.00 -6.39 -22.94
CA ILE A 9 -3.24 -6.05 -22.25
C ILE A 9 -4.14 -7.29 -22.10
N ILE A 10 -4.18 -8.16 -23.12
CA ILE A 10 -4.94 -9.42 -23.07
C ILE A 10 -4.33 -10.36 -22.01
N GLU A 11 -3.01 -10.51 -22.01
CA GLU A 11 -2.28 -11.34 -21.03
C GLU A 11 -2.48 -10.82 -19.61
N LEU A 12 -2.37 -9.50 -19.40
CA LEU A 12 -2.60 -8.89 -18.10
C LEU A 12 -4.03 -9.11 -17.59
N LYS A 13 -5.02 -9.00 -18.49
CA LYS A 13 -6.42 -9.26 -18.15
C LYS A 13 -6.63 -10.72 -17.76
N ALA A 14 -6.12 -11.66 -18.56
CA ALA A 14 -6.22 -13.09 -18.26
C ALA A 14 -5.56 -13.44 -16.92
N ARG A 15 -4.38 -12.87 -16.64
CA ARG A 15 -3.71 -12.99 -15.34
C ARG A 15 -4.59 -12.46 -14.20
N ALA A 16 -5.17 -11.27 -14.35
CA ALA A 16 -6.03 -10.70 -13.33
C ALA A 16 -7.29 -11.54 -13.05
N GLU A 17 -7.92 -12.10 -14.08
CA GLU A 17 -9.10 -12.98 -13.93
C GLU A 17 -8.74 -14.31 -13.25
N GLU A 18 -7.58 -14.90 -13.58
CA GLU A 18 -7.06 -16.11 -12.93
C GLU A 18 -6.78 -15.88 -11.45
N VAL A 19 -6.10 -14.78 -11.11
CA VAL A 19 -5.82 -14.38 -9.72
C VAL A 19 -7.12 -14.08 -8.96
N ARG A 20 -8.08 -13.38 -9.59
CA ARG A 20 -9.38 -13.10 -8.97
C ARG A 20 -10.11 -14.39 -8.60
N SER A 21 -10.07 -15.42 -9.44
CA SER A 21 -10.78 -16.68 -9.18
C SER A 21 -10.33 -17.40 -7.90
N ARG A 22 -9.07 -17.19 -7.49
CA ARG A 22 -8.46 -17.77 -6.28
C ARG A 22 -8.65 -16.91 -5.03
N PHE A 23 -8.97 -15.63 -5.20
CA PHE A 23 -9.01 -14.66 -4.10
C PHE A 23 -9.96 -15.07 -2.98
N ASP A 24 -11.18 -15.54 -3.28
CA ASP A 24 -12.17 -15.89 -2.25
C ASP A 24 -11.74 -17.09 -1.39
N LYS A 25 -10.92 -18.01 -1.93
CA LYS A 25 -10.39 -19.18 -1.21
C LYS A 25 -9.15 -18.81 -0.39
N ASP A 26 -8.22 -18.11 -1.02
CA ASP A 26 -6.83 -18.01 -0.53
C ASP A 26 -6.55 -16.69 0.18
N ALA A 27 -7.32 -15.62 -0.05
CA ALA A 27 -7.11 -14.35 0.64
C ALA A 27 -7.56 -14.44 2.11
N ARG A 28 -6.78 -13.82 3.00
CA ARG A 28 -7.09 -13.73 4.45
C ARG A 28 -7.41 -12.32 4.92
N ARG A 29 -7.02 -11.31 4.14
CA ARG A 29 -7.24 -9.90 4.42
C ARG A 29 -7.35 -9.13 3.10
N PRO A 30 -8.02 -7.97 3.10
CA PRO A 30 -7.99 -7.09 1.94
C PRO A 30 -6.57 -6.63 1.63
N ILE A 31 -6.32 -6.40 0.34
CA ILE A 31 -5.07 -5.83 -0.14
C ILE A 31 -5.23 -4.33 -0.18
N VAL A 32 -4.31 -3.61 0.47
CA VAL A 32 -4.33 -2.15 0.49
C VAL A 32 -3.12 -1.62 -0.24
N ILE A 33 -3.35 -0.86 -1.31
CA ILE A 33 -2.29 -0.23 -2.11
C ILE A 33 -2.38 1.29 -1.92
N GLU A 34 -1.33 1.88 -1.36
CA GLU A 34 -1.23 3.33 -1.20
C GLU A 34 -0.50 3.96 -2.40
N PHE A 35 -1.10 4.98 -3.00
CA PHE A 35 -0.46 5.82 -4.01
C PHE A 35 0.02 7.12 -3.35
N ALA A 36 1.32 7.23 -3.13
CA ALA A 36 1.95 8.37 -2.49
C ALA A 36 2.84 9.16 -3.46
N GLY A 37 3.21 10.38 -3.10
CA GLY A 37 4.28 11.13 -3.75
C GLY A 37 3.90 12.50 -4.27
N MET A 38 4.66 12.99 -5.25
CA MET A 38 4.67 14.41 -5.60
C MET A 38 3.34 14.89 -6.23
N PRO A 39 2.99 16.18 -6.04
CA PRO A 39 1.98 16.83 -6.87
C PRO A 39 2.27 16.64 -8.36
N LYS A 40 1.23 16.43 -9.17
CA LYS A 40 1.33 16.22 -10.64
C LYS A 40 2.21 15.04 -11.10
N ALA A 41 2.54 14.10 -10.21
CA ALA A 41 3.19 12.84 -10.60
C ALA A 41 2.25 11.87 -11.36
N GLY A 42 0.94 12.17 -11.46
CA GLY A 42 -0.03 11.34 -12.17
C GLY A 42 -0.78 10.32 -11.30
N LYS A 43 -0.66 10.41 -9.97
CA LYS A 43 -1.26 9.48 -8.99
C LYS A 43 -2.76 9.25 -9.20
N THR A 44 -3.56 10.31 -9.10
CA THR A 44 -5.01 10.25 -9.25
C THR A 44 -5.44 9.69 -10.61
N THR A 45 -4.71 9.98 -11.68
CA THR A 45 -4.99 9.39 -12.99
C THR A 45 -4.73 7.88 -12.97
N ILE A 46 -3.56 7.47 -12.49
CA ILE A 46 -3.16 6.06 -12.45
C ILE A 46 -4.10 5.25 -11.55
N VAL A 47 -4.37 5.70 -10.31
CA VAL A 47 -5.24 4.97 -9.37
C VAL A 47 -6.65 4.79 -9.94
N ASN A 48 -7.19 5.77 -10.67
CA ASN A 48 -8.49 5.65 -11.34
C ASN A 48 -8.47 4.60 -12.47
N GLU A 49 -7.40 4.55 -13.28
CA GLU A 49 -7.29 3.53 -14.32
C GLU A 49 -7.12 2.13 -13.74
N ILE A 50 -6.32 1.98 -12.67
CA ILE A 50 -6.17 0.71 -11.95
C ILE A 50 -7.49 0.28 -11.33
N HIS A 51 -8.23 1.20 -10.70
CA HIS A 51 -9.54 0.90 -10.12
C HIS A 51 -10.52 0.35 -11.18
N ARG A 52 -10.61 1.01 -12.34
CA ARG A 52 -11.44 0.55 -13.46
C ARG A 52 -10.96 -0.79 -14.03
N PHE A 53 -9.66 -1.00 -14.11
CA PHE A 53 -9.08 -2.28 -14.56
C PHE A 53 -9.50 -3.42 -13.63
N LEU A 54 -9.24 -3.28 -12.32
CA LEU A 54 -9.57 -4.31 -11.32
C LEU A 54 -11.07 -4.63 -11.30
N LYS A 55 -11.94 -3.60 -11.34
CA LYS A 55 -13.40 -3.79 -11.44
C LYS A 55 -13.81 -4.58 -12.68
N ARG A 56 -13.19 -4.30 -13.83
CA ARG A 56 -13.47 -5.02 -15.09
C ARG A 56 -12.97 -6.47 -15.08
N CYS A 57 -11.97 -6.78 -14.26
CA CYS A 57 -11.48 -8.14 -14.01
C CYS A 57 -12.24 -8.87 -12.89
N GLY A 58 -13.30 -8.26 -12.33
CA GLY A 58 -14.18 -8.90 -11.34
C GLY A 58 -13.78 -8.71 -9.87
N PHE A 59 -12.72 -7.96 -9.57
CA PHE A 59 -12.37 -7.66 -8.18
C PHE A 59 -13.37 -6.71 -7.52
N LYS A 60 -13.64 -6.93 -6.23
CA LYS A 60 -14.31 -5.95 -5.36
C LYS A 60 -13.32 -4.85 -4.96
N ALA A 61 -12.92 -4.03 -5.93
CA ALA A 61 -12.01 -2.92 -5.69
C ALA A 61 -12.74 -1.67 -5.18
N LYS A 62 -12.22 -1.02 -4.13
CA LYS A 62 -12.68 0.28 -3.62
C LYS A 62 -11.54 1.29 -3.68
N MET A 63 -11.86 2.54 -4.00
CA MET A 63 -10.91 3.65 -4.00
C MET A 63 -11.28 4.62 -2.87
N ILE A 64 -10.34 4.89 -1.98
CA ILE A 64 -10.43 5.97 -1.00
C ILE A 64 -9.72 7.17 -1.61
N GLY A 65 -10.52 8.14 -2.06
CA GLY A 65 -10.03 9.33 -2.76
C GLY A 65 -9.39 10.36 -1.83
N GLU A 66 -8.59 11.26 -2.42
CA GLU A 66 -7.94 12.37 -1.73
C GLU A 66 -8.97 13.25 -0.98
N LYS A 67 -8.75 13.48 0.31
CA LYS A 67 -9.64 14.28 1.18
C LYS A 67 -9.31 15.78 1.19
N ALA A 68 -8.19 16.18 0.59
CA ALA A 68 -7.72 17.57 0.57
C ALA A 68 -8.70 18.55 -0.10
N SER A 69 -9.49 18.09 -1.07
CA SER A 69 -10.46 18.90 -1.81
C SER A 69 -11.72 19.24 -1.01
N ILE A 70 -12.07 18.42 -0.02
CA ILE A 70 -13.26 18.55 0.83
C ILE A 70 -12.93 18.98 2.26
N CYS A 71 -11.64 19.20 2.56
CA CYS A 71 -11.18 19.55 3.89
C CYS A 71 -11.72 20.93 4.30
N PRO A 72 -12.37 21.06 5.47
CA PRO A 72 -12.95 22.33 5.93
C PRO A 72 -11.88 23.33 6.41
N ILE A 73 -10.65 22.88 6.65
CA ILE A 73 -9.54 23.72 7.11
C ILE A 73 -9.05 24.57 5.93
N ARG A 74 -9.21 25.90 6.08
CA ARG A 74 -8.92 26.87 5.00
C ARG A 74 -7.43 26.98 4.70
N ASP A 75 -6.59 26.96 5.74
CA ASP A 75 -5.14 27.08 5.56
C ASP A 75 -4.53 25.71 5.28
N LYS A 76 -4.15 25.49 4.02
CA LYS A 76 -3.47 24.26 3.59
C LYS A 76 -2.03 24.14 4.11
N LYS A 77 -1.49 25.19 4.72
CA LYS A 77 -0.15 25.20 5.32
C LYS A 77 -0.17 24.78 6.80
N ASP A 78 -1.34 24.81 7.43
CA ASP A 78 -1.54 24.37 8.80
C ASP A 78 -1.41 22.84 8.88
N SER A 79 -0.68 22.32 9.86
CA SER A 79 -0.51 20.87 10.04
C SER A 79 -1.84 20.16 10.31
N SER A 80 -2.82 20.86 10.91
CA SER A 80 -4.18 20.38 11.13
C SER A 80 -4.86 19.98 9.83
N PHE A 81 -4.55 20.64 8.71
CA PHE A 81 -5.05 20.25 7.39
C PHE A 81 -4.63 18.82 7.04
N ASN A 82 -3.32 18.53 7.15
CA ASN A 82 -2.77 17.22 6.84
C ASN A 82 -3.26 16.16 7.84
N ILE A 83 -3.30 16.50 9.12
CA ILE A 83 -3.82 15.65 10.20
C ILE A 83 -5.29 15.29 9.95
N TRP A 84 -6.12 16.27 9.59
CA TRP A 84 -7.52 16.01 9.28
C TRP A 84 -7.66 15.07 8.08
N THR A 85 -6.90 15.30 7.00
CA THR A 85 -6.98 14.45 5.81
C THR A 85 -6.56 13.02 6.09
N VAL A 86 -5.48 12.79 6.85
CA VAL A 86 -5.04 11.43 7.19
C VAL A 86 -6.02 10.75 8.14
N CYS A 87 -6.60 11.45 9.11
CA CYS A 87 -7.62 10.88 9.99
C CYS A 87 -8.88 10.43 9.23
N GLN A 88 -9.29 11.17 8.19
CA GLN A 88 -10.41 10.75 7.34
C GLN A 88 -10.06 9.50 6.51
N THR A 89 -8.90 9.49 5.87
CA THR A 89 -8.43 8.30 5.14
C THR A 89 -8.29 7.09 6.06
N LEU A 90 -7.73 7.28 7.26
CA LEU A 90 -7.58 6.24 8.26
C LEU A 90 -8.94 5.69 8.72
N SER A 91 -9.93 6.55 8.96
CA SER A 91 -11.28 6.11 9.34
C SER A 91 -11.89 5.19 8.27
N GLU A 92 -11.75 5.53 6.99
CA GLU A 92 -12.25 4.69 5.90
C GLU A 92 -11.44 3.40 5.75
N LEU A 93 -10.11 3.49 5.87
CA LEU A 93 -9.22 2.32 5.86
C LEU A 93 -9.61 1.32 6.94
N LEU A 94 -9.87 1.78 8.17
CA LEU A 94 -10.26 0.91 9.28
C LEU A 94 -11.59 0.20 8.99
N VAL A 95 -12.59 0.91 8.45
CA VAL A 95 -13.89 0.32 8.08
C VAL A 95 -13.72 -0.73 6.98
N ASP A 96 -12.90 -0.43 5.96
CA ASP A 96 -12.73 -1.30 4.79
C ASP A 96 -11.78 -2.49 5.01
N THR A 97 -11.14 -2.55 6.18
CA THR A 97 -10.16 -3.60 6.52
C THR A 97 -10.51 -4.35 7.80
N GLN A 98 -11.79 -4.37 8.18
CA GLN A 98 -12.27 -5.13 9.33
C GLN A 98 -11.96 -6.63 9.19
N SER A 99 -11.76 -7.28 10.35
CA SER A 99 -11.55 -8.72 10.44
C SER A 99 -12.50 -9.32 11.49
N PRO A 100 -13.29 -10.36 11.17
CA PRO A 100 -13.40 -11.01 9.86
C PRO A 100 -14.11 -10.11 8.81
N PRO A 101 -13.79 -10.24 7.52
CA PRO A 101 -14.47 -9.49 6.46
C PRO A 101 -15.88 -10.04 6.20
N THR A 102 -16.77 -9.16 5.75
CA THR A 102 -18.11 -9.45 5.26
C THR A 102 -18.13 -9.61 3.74
N ALA A 103 -19.19 -10.20 3.19
CA ALA A 103 -19.31 -10.42 1.74
C ALA A 103 -19.31 -9.12 0.91
N SER A 104 -19.68 -7.99 1.52
CA SER A 104 -19.70 -6.66 0.90
C SER A 104 -18.37 -5.92 0.97
N ASP A 105 -17.44 -6.39 1.80
CA ASP A 105 -16.17 -5.69 2.00
C ASP A 105 -15.28 -5.77 0.76
N PRO A 106 -14.46 -4.74 0.52
CA PRO A 106 -13.58 -4.71 -0.62
C PRO A 106 -12.49 -5.78 -0.48
N GLU A 107 -12.14 -6.40 -1.61
CA GLU A 107 -10.98 -7.30 -1.73
C GLU A 107 -9.68 -6.49 -1.89
N ILE A 108 -9.79 -5.36 -2.60
CA ILE A 108 -8.67 -4.45 -2.86
C ILE A 108 -9.10 -3.03 -2.54
N VAL A 109 -8.33 -2.34 -1.71
CA VAL A 109 -8.49 -0.93 -1.36
C VAL A 109 -7.33 -0.14 -1.98
N LEU A 110 -7.65 0.87 -2.78
CA LEU A 110 -6.68 1.78 -3.37
C LEU A 110 -6.77 3.14 -2.66
N LEU A 111 -5.67 3.58 -2.05
CA LEU A 111 -5.61 4.88 -1.38
C LEU A 111 -4.99 5.92 -2.32
N ASP A 112 -5.75 6.94 -2.72
CA ASP A 112 -5.17 8.15 -3.34
C ASP A 112 -4.65 9.05 -2.22
N ARG A 113 -3.42 8.76 -1.77
CA ARG A 113 -2.75 9.21 -0.54
C ARG A 113 -3.25 8.52 0.73
N GLY A 114 -2.31 8.07 1.56
CA GLY A 114 -2.59 7.38 2.81
C GLY A 114 -1.66 7.82 3.95
N ILE A 115 -1.31 6.86 4.80
CA ILE A 115 -0.50 7.10 6.00
C ILE A 115 0.91 7.54 5.60
N PHE A 116 1.52 6.86 4.63
CA PHE A 116 2.88 7.19 4.21
C PHE A 116 2.96 8.60 3.58
N ASP A 117 2.03 8.96 2.67
CA ASP A 117 1.98 10.31 2.07
C ASP A 117 1.82 11.38 3.16
N ALA A 118 0.95 11.14 4.14
CA ALA A 118 0.71 12.07 5.24
C ALA A 118 1.97 12.31 6.08
N VAL A 119 2.70 11.26 6.45
CA VAL A 119 3.95 11.40 7.22
C VAL A 119 5.01 12.13 6.40
N ALA A 120 5.14 11.81 5.11
CA ALA A 120 6.03 12.55 4.23
C ALA A 120 5.70 14.06 4.21
N TRP A 121 4.42 14.43 4.17
CA TRP A 121 4.00 15.82 4.28
C TRP A 121 4.33 16.46 5.64
N LEU A 122 4.15 15.75 6.76
CA LEU A 122 4.50 16.29 8.09
C LEU A 122 6.00 16.63 8.19
N ARG A 123 6.86 15.72 7.71
CA ARG A 123 8.31 15.94 7.67
C ARG A 123 8.70 17.10 6.75
N LEU A 124 8.00 17.28 5.63
CA LEU A 124 8.17 18.45 4.78
C LEU A 124 7.77 19.75 5.50
N LEU A 125 6.64 19.77 6.19
CA LEU A 125 6.17 20.94 6.96
C LEU A 125 7.16 21.32 8.07
N GLU A 126 7.73 20.35 8.77
CA GLU A 126 8.80 20.58 9.75
C GLU A 126 10.03 21.23 9.09
N ARG A 127 10.49 20.68 7.94
CA ARG A 127 11.64 21.24 7.23
C ARG A 127 11.38 22.69 6.79
N LEU A 128 10.15 22.98 6.38
CA LEU A 128 9.68 24.34 6.04
C LEU A 128 9.44 25.23 7.28
N LYS A 129 9.77 24.76 8.49
CA LYS A 129 9.57 25.46 9.77
C LYS A 129 8.12 25.83 10.06
N ARG A 130 7.18 25.03 9.54
CA ARG A 130 5.72 25.19 9.73
C ARG A 130 5.15 24.24 10.79
N LEU A 131 5.94 23.29 11.26
CA LEU A 131 5.58 22.33 12.29
C LEU A 131 6.78 22.12 13.21
N LYS A 132 6.57 22.07 14.53
CA LYS A 132 7.68 21.79 15.46
C LYS A 132 8.04 20.30 15.42
N PRO A 133 9.32 19.93 15.65
CA PRO A 133 9.73 18.53 15.66
C PRO A 133 8.92 17.64 16.62
N GLN A 134 8.68 18.11 17.84
CA GLN A 134 7.92 17.35 18.86
C GLN A 134 6.45 17.10 18.46
N GLU A 135 5.82 18.08 17.81
CA GLU A 135 4.45 17.96 17.30
C GLU A 135 4.42 16.98 16.12
N ARG A 136 5.39 17.08 15.20
CA ARG A 136 5.57 16.13 14.10
C ARG A 136 5.74 14.71 14.61
N GLU A 137 6.61 14.47 15.59
CA GLU A 137 6.85 13.15 16.19
C GLU A 137 5.60 12.57 16.83
N SER A 138 4.84 13.38 17.57
CA SER A 138 3.61 12.93 18.22
C SER A 138 2.57 12.44 17.20
N VAL A 139 2.39 13.20 16.11
CA VAL A 139 1.44 12.84 15.04
C VAL A 139 1.95 11.67 14.23
N GLU A 140 3.26 11.65 13.89
CA GLU A 140 3.90 10.57 13.16
C GLU A 140 3.76 9.23 13.90
N ASN A 141 4.06 9.20 15.19
CA ASN A 141 3.89 8.00 16.02
C ASN A 141 2.44 7.54 16.11
N PHE A 142 1.48 8.48 16.15
CA PHE A 142 0.06 8.16 16.13
C PHE A 142 -0.36 7.50 14.82
N VAL A 143 -0.02 8.06 13.66
CA VAL A 143 -0.44 7.49 12.37
C VAL A 143 0.33 6.23 11.98
N LEU A 144 1.54 6.03 12.55
CA LEU A 144 2.39 4.85 12.34
C LEU A 144 2.13 3.70 13.32
N LEU A 145 1.02 3.73 14.07
CA LEU A 145 0.64 2.59 14.90
C LEU A 145 0.69 1.29 14.10
N GLU A 146 1.25 0.25 14.72
CA GLU A 146 1.63 -0.99 14.04
C GLU A 146 0.47 -1.66 13.30
N ASP A 147 -0.70 -1.75 13.95
CA ASP A 147 -1.91 -2.29 13.33
C ASP A 147 -2.28 -1.55 12.05
N TRP A 148 -2.12 -0.22 12.00
CA TRP A 148 -2.55 0.60 10.87
C TRP A 148 -1.57 0.53 9.71
N ARG A 149 -0.27 0.60 9.99
CA ARG A 149 0.75 0.44 8.94
C ARG A 149 0.74 -0.97 8.34
N ASN A 150 0.51 -2.01 9.16
CA ASN A 150 0.49 -3.40 8.70
C ASN A 150 -0.72 -3.71 7.79
N ARG A 151 -1.78 -2.89 7.82
CA ARG A 151 -2.90 -2.97 6.87
C ARG A 151 -2.48 -2.57 5.46
N ILE A 152 -1.46 -1.74 5.28
CA ILE A 152 -0.98 -1.30 3.97
C ILE A 152 -0.07 -2.39 3.38
N SER A 153 -0.56 -3.08 2.34
CA SER A 153 0.20 -4.16 1.68
C SER A 153 1.40 -3.62 0.90
N GLN A 154 1.22 -2.48 0.22
CA GLN A 154 2.24 -1.86 -0.63
C GLN A 154 2.01 -0.36 -0.76
N VAL A 155 3.08 0.42 -0.65
CA VAL A 155 3.14 1.83 -1.05
C VAL A 155 3.79 1.92 -2.43
N ILE A 156 3.13 2.62 -3.35
CA ILE A 156 3.68 3.01 -4.63
C ILE A 156 4.00 4.50 -4.56
N LEU A 157 5.29 4.84 -4.51
CA LEU A 157 5.75 6.21 -4.46
C LEU A 157 6.00 6.74 -5.88
N LEU A 158 5.20 7.71 -6.32
CA LEU A 158 5.33 8.34 -7.62
C LEU A 158 6.05 9.69 -7.50
N THR A 159 7.17 9.83 -8.22
CA THR A 159 7.89 11.10 -8.34
C THR A 159 7.88 11.63 -9.76
N VAL A 160 8.20 12.91 -9.92
CA VAL A 160 8.36 13.57 -11.21
C VAL A 160 9.40 14.67 -11.06
N ASN A 161 10.08 15.04 -12.15
CA ASN A 161 10.92 16.23 -12.17
C ASN A 161 10.07 17.48 -11.86
N PRO A 162 10.51 18.38 -10.95
CA PRO A 162 9.82 19.64 -10.65
C PRO A 162 9.41 20.46 -11.88
N ALA A 163 10.27 20.57 -12.90
CA ALA A 163 9.97 21.32 -14.12
C ALA A 163 8.77 20.71 -14.87
N GLN A 164 8.80 19.39 -15.07
CA GLN A 164 7.70 18.69 -15.72
C GLN A 164 6.40 18.68 -14.88
N ALA A 165 6.51 18.73 -13.55
CA ALA A 165 5.34 18.87 -12.69
C ALA A 165 4.64 20.23 -12.88
N LEU A 166 5.41 21.31 -13.08
CA LEU A 166 4.89 22.64 -13.39
C LEU A 166 4.27 22.68 -14.79
N GLU A 167 4.92 22.10 -15.79
CA GLU A 167 4.34 21.96 -17.15
C GLU A 167 2.98 21.24 -17.11
N ARG A 168 2.83 20.22 -16.25
CA ARG A 168 1.56 19.51 -16.03
C ARG A 168 0.51 20.33 -15.25
N GLU A 169 0.91 21.34 -14.49
CA GLU A 169 0.00 22.25 -13.75
C GLU A 169 -0.56 23.34 -14.66
N GLU A 170 0.29 23.93 -15.51
CA GLU A 170 -0.12 24.99 -16.46
C GLU A 170 -1.25 24.53 -17.40
N GLY A 171 -1.34 23.21 -17.63
CA GLY A 171 -2.47 22.60 -18.32
C GLY A 171 -2.63 23.16 -19.74
N LEU A 172 -3.89 23.35 -20.17
CA LEU A 172 -4.23 23.95 -21.47
C LEU A 172 -4.62 25.43 -21.36
N LEU A 173 -4.78 25.96 -20.14
CA LEU A 173 -5.23 27.31 -19.87
C LEU A 173 -4.26 27.97 -18.87
N PRO A 174 -3.26 28.72 -19.37
CA PRO A 174 -2.22 29.29 -18.53
C PRO A 174 -2.79 30.44 -17.69
N ILE A 175 -3.17 30.13 -16.44
CA ILE A 175 -3.43 31.15 -15.42
C ILE A 175 -2.25 31.10 -14.46
N ALA A 176 -1.28 31.98 -14.69
CA ALA A 176 -0.03 32.06 -13.93
C ALA A 176 -0.29 32.67 -12.54
N VAL A 177 -0.79 31.86 -11.61
CA VAL A 177 -0.70 32.16 -10.18
C VAL A 177 0.14 31.06 -9.54
N ALA A 178 1.41 31.37 -9.27
CA ALA A 178 2.30 30.46 -8.55
C ALA A 178 1.72 30.18 -7.15
N GLY A 179 1.21 28.96 -6.95
CA GLY A 179 0.73 28.53 -5.65
C GLY A 179 1.87 28.35 -4.65
N SER A 180 1.55 28.30 -3.35
CA SER A 180 2.56 28.14 -2.29
C SER A 180 3.29 26.78 -2.27
N ILE A 181 2.85 25.83 -3.10
CA ILE A 181 3.41 24.48 -3.24
C ILE A 181 3.96 24.25 -4.66
N MET A 182 3.29 24.79 -5.67
CA MET A 182 3.64 24.59 -7.09
C MET A 182 4.68 25.61 -7.55
N ASN A 183 5.90 25.46 -7.04
CA ASN A 183 7.10 26.16 -7.52
C ASN A 183 8.31 25.22 -7.50
N LEU A 184 9.35 25.51 -8.30
CA LEU A 184 10.50 24.62 -8.48
C LEU A 184 11.21 24.26 -7.17
N GLU A 185 11.40 25.22 -6.28
CA GLU A 185 12.10 25.00 -5.01
C GLU A 185 11.31 24.04 -4.11
N VAL A 186 10.04 24.34 -3.86
CA VAL A 186 9.19 23.51 -2.99
C VAL A 186 8.96 22.12 -3.60
N LEU A 187 8.83 22.01 -4.93
CA LEU A 187 8.71 20.72 -5.61
C LEU A 187 10.00 19.90 -5.53
N GLY A 188 11.17 20.53 -5.71
CA GLY A 188 12.47 19.87 -5.52
C GLY A 188 12.62 19.34 -4.10
N GLN A 189 12.35 20.21 -3.12
CA GLN A 189 12.26 19.85 -1.72
C GLN A 189 11.28 18.68 -1.48
N THR A 190 10.07 18.73 -2.06
CA THR A 190 9.07 17.66 -1.92
C THR A 190 9.58 16.34 -2.46
N LYS A 191 10.26 16.33 -3.61
CA LYS A 191 10.88 15.13 -4.20
C LYS A 191 11.88 14.51 -3.24
N GLU A 192 12.84 15.30 -2.79
CA GLU A 192 13.91 14.85 -1.89
C GLU A 192 13.35 14.31 -0.58
N ASN A 193 12.36 15.00 -0.01
CA ASN A 193 11.72 14.58 1.23
C ASN A 193 10.97 13.25 1.05
N ALA A 194 10.23 13.08 -0.04
CA ALA A 194 9.52 11.84 -0.30
C ALA A 194 10.47 10.66 -0.50
N LEU A 195 11.59 10.85 -1.21
CA LEU A 195 12.63 9.83 -1.39
C LEU A 195 13.32 9.49 -0.07
N LYS A 196 13.63 10.50 0.76
CA LYS A 196 14.19 10.26 2.09
C LYS A 196 13.23 9.49 2.99
N CYS A 197 11.95 9.86 3.00
CA CYS A 197 10.94 9.13 3.75
C CYS A 197 10.81 7.68 3.27
N ALA A 198 10.96 7.43 1.96
CA ALA A 198 10.94 6.07 1.45
C ALA A 198 12.04 5.21 2.08
N LEU A 199 13.27 5.73 2.15
CA LEU A 199 14.42 5.07 2.78
C LEU A 199 14.22 4.90 4.30
N ASP A 200 13.78 5.96 4.97
CA ASP A 200 13.60 5.96 6.43
C ASP A 200 12.50 4.98 6.89
N PHE A 201 11.58 4.59 6.00
CA PHE A 201 10.42 3.73 6.30
C PHE A 201 10.41 2.40 5.56
N GLU A 202 11.54 1.94 5.00
CA GLU A 202 11.61 0.62 4.35
C GLU A 202 11.27 -0.53 5.31
N ASP A 203 11.60 -0.38 6.60
CA ASP A 203 11.24 -1.35 7.65
C ASP A 203 9.76 -1.26 8.09
N TYR A 204 9.05 -0.21 7.67
CA TYR A 204 7.66 0.04 8.07
C TYR A 204 6.67 -0.25 6.95
N PHE A 205 7.07 -0.06 5.71
CA PHE A 205 6.22 -0.25 4.54
C PHE A 205 7.00 -0.93 3.42
N ASN A 206 6.33 -1.83 2.71
CA ASN A 206 6.81 -2.26 1.40
C ASN A 206 6.64 -1.08 0.44
N ILE A 207 7.73 -0.50 -0.05
CA ILE A 207 7.69 0.71 -0.90
C ILE A 207 8.30 0.40 -2.26
N VAL A 208 7.59 0.75 -3.34
CA VAL A 208 8.09 0.70 -4.71
C VAL A 208 8.09 2.11 -5.27
N HIS A 209 9.27 2.59 -5.66
CA HIS A 209 9.45 3.90 -6.25
C HIS A 209 9.31 3.87 -7.79
N ILE A 210 8.54 4.80 -8.33
CA ILE A 210 8.36 5.00 -9.77
C ILE A 210 8.56 6.48 -10.11
N ASP A 211 9.66 6.78 -10.82
CA ASP A 211 9.83 8.07 -11.45
C ASP A 211 9.00 8.14 -12.76
N THR A 212 8.10 9.12 -12.85
CA THR A 212 7.20 9.37 -13.98
C THR A 212 7.73 10.41 -14.97
N THR A 213 8.97 10.89 -14.76
CA THR A 213 9.62 11.89 -15.61
C THR A 213 9.79 11.36 -17.03
N ASN A 214 9.37 12.14 -18.04
CA ASN A 214 9.47 11.82 -19.47
C ASN A 214 8.84 10.47 -19.87
N LYS A 215 7.94 9.92 -19.05
CA LYS A 215 7.27 8.65 -19.31
C LYS A 215 5.81 8.89 -19.71
N LYS A 216 5.31 8.04 -20.61
CA LYS A 216 3.90 8.04 -21.01
C LYS A 216 3.05 7.46 -19.90
N THR A 217 1.92 8.10 -19.58
CA THR A 217 0.98 7.64 -18.56
C THR A 217 0.55 6.18 -18.79
N ALA A 218 0.33 5.79 -20.05
CA ALA A 218 -0.10 4.43 -20.39
C ALA A 218 0.93 3.36 -19.99
N SER A 219 2.23 3.58 -20.22
CA SER A 219 3.27 2.59 -19.86
C SER A 219 3.45 2.50 -18.35
N ILE A 220 3.33 3.63 -17.63
CA ILE A 220 3.38 3.66 -16.17
C ILE A 220 2.16 2.91 -15.60
N THR A 221 0.98 3.14 -16.17
CA THR A 221 -0.26 2.48 -15.74
C THR A 221 -0.17 0.96 -15.93
N LEU A 222 0.38 0.49 -17.06
CA LEU A 222 0.63 -0.94 -17.27
C LEU A 222 1.56 -1.50 -16.19
N LYS A 223 2.71 -0.84 -15.95
CA LYS A 223 3.67 -1.26 -14.93
C LYS A 223 3.04 -1.32 -13.54
N VAL A 224 2.24 -0.31 -13.19
CA VAL A 224 1.53 -0.29 -11.89
C VAL A 224 0.50 -1.42 -11.81
N ALA A 225 -0.23 -1.71 -12.89
CA ALA A 225 -1.18 -2.81 -12.90
C ALA A 225 -0.48 -4.17 -12.69
N GLN A 226 0.66 -4.39 -13.32
CA GLN A 226 1.49 -5.57 -13.07
C GLN A 226 1.92 -5.67 -11.61
N LEU A 227 2.45 -4.58 -11.04
CA LEU A 227 2.86 -4.54 -9.63
C LEU A 227 1.71 -4.83 -8.67
N VAL A 228 0.52 -4.30 -8.93
CA VAL A 228 -0.66 -4.58 -8.10
C VAL A 228 -1.02 -6.06 -8.15
N LEU A 229 -0.97 -6.70 -9.33
CA LEU A 229 -1.20 -8.15 -9.44
C LEU A 229 -0.09 -8.96 -8.76
N ASP A 230 1.17 -8.53 -8.84
CA ASP A 230 2.29 -9.18 -8.14
C ASP A 230 2.06 -9.17 -6.61
N VAL A 231 1.58 -8.05 -6.05
CA VAL A 231 1.22 -7.95 -4.63
C VAL A 231 0.07 -8.90 -4.29
N VAL A 232 -0.95 -8.98 -5.16
CA VAL A 232 -2.08 -9.90 -4.96
C VAL A 232 -1.60 -11.33 -4.93
N GLU A 233 -0.85 -11.77 -5.94
CA GLU A 233 -0.33 -13.12 -6.01
C GLU A 233 0.61 -13.46 -4.85
N THR A 234 1.45 -12.53 -4.42
CA THR A 234 2.34 -12.72 -3.27
C THR A 234 1.54 -12.98 -2.00
N GLN A 235 0.44 -12.25 -1.81
CA GLN A 235 -0.42 -12.44 -0.65
C GLN A 235 -1.24 -13.74 -0.74
N LEU A 236 -1.72 -14.13 -1.92
CA LEU A 236 -2.43 -15.40 -2.09
C LEU A 236 -1.51 -16.62 -1.96
N ASN A 237 -0.22 -16.49 -2.32
CA ASN A 237 0.79 -17.54 -2.21
C ASN A 237 1.72 -17.31 -1.02
N GLU A 238 1.20 -16.75 0.08
CA GLU A 238 1.97 -16.54 1.30
C GLU A 238 2.66 -17.85 1.71
N ARG A 239 3.97 -17.79 1.89
CA ARG A 239 4.73 -18.95 2.36
C ARG A 239 4.66 -19.01 3.87
N ILE A 240 4.15 -20.10 4.41
CA ILE A 240 4.03 -20.30 5.84
C ILE A 240 4.94 -21.40 6.32
N LEU A 241 5.46 -21.18 7.53
CA LEU A 241 6.27 -22.16 8.22
C LEU A 241 5.35 -23.27 8.73
N SER A 242 5.71 -24.51 8.43
CA SER A 242 4.97 -25.67 8.93
C SER A 242 5.90 -26.85 9.22
N ILE A 243 5.47 -27.71 10.13
CA ILE A 243 6.16 -28.95 10.53
C ILE A 243 5.26 -30.16 10.26
N ALA A 244 5.83 -31.36 10.34
CA ALA A 244 5.06 -32.60 10.31
C ALA A 244 4.17 -32.69 11.55
N LYS A 245 2.90 -33.05 11.34
CA LYS A 245 1.90 -33.21 12.39
C LYS A 245 2.32 -34.24 13.43
N GLU A 246 2.93 -35.34 13.00
CA GLU A 246 3.45 -36.37 13.90
C GLU A 246 4.46 -35.82 14.91
N ASP A 247 5.31 -34.87 14.51
CA ASP A 247 6.32 -34.28 15.39
C ASP A 247 5.70 -33.31 16.39
N ALA A 248 4.68 -32.56 15.96
CA ALA A 248 3.86 -31.76 16.88
C ALA A 248 3.10 -32.64 17.87
N GLU A 249 2.46 -33.71 17.40
CA GLU A 249 1.70 -34.66 18.24
C GLU A 249 2.57 -35.35 19.28
N LYS A 250 3.83 -35.68 18.97
CA LYS A 250 4.78 -36.21 19.96
C LYS A 250 5.01 -35.25 21.13
N ILE A 251 4.97 -33.94 20.89
CA ILE A 251 5.15 -32.91 21.92
C ILE A 251 3.87 -32.73 22.75
N PHE A 252 2.70 -32.72 22.10
CA PHE A 252 1.41 -32.59 22.78
C PHE A 252 1.00 -33.87 23.54
N GLY A 253 1.34 -35.05 23.02
CA GLY A 253 0.86 -36.33 23.51
C GLY A 253 -0.67 -36.37 23.52
N HIS A 254 -1.27 -36.57 24.70
CA HIS A 254 -2.72 -36.54 24.90
C HIS A 254 -3.24 -35.20 25.45
N ARG A 255 -2.39 -34.16 25.49
CA ARG A 255 -2.75 -32.85 26.04
C ARG A 255 -3.22 -31.93 24.92
N THR A 256 -4.09 -30.98 25.27
CA THR A 256 -4.55 -29.92 24.36
C THR A 256 -3.84 -28.59 24.59
N ILE A 257 -3.08 -28.46 25.69
CA ILE A 257 -2.37 -27.25 26.09
C ILE A 257 -0.94 -27.62 26.49
N LEU A 258 0.03 -26.86 26.01
CA LEU A 258 1.45 -27.00 26.35
C LEU A 258 1.83 -26.08 27.50
N GLY A 259 2.73 -26.56 28.36
CA GLY A 259 3.46 -25.71 29.31
C GLY A 259 4.56 -24.92 28.62
N CYS A 260 5.17 -23.97 29.33
CA CYS A 260 6.25 -23.14 28.77
C CYS A 260 7.44 -23.95 28.24
N LYS A 261 7.78 -25.08 28.90
CA LYS A 261 8.90 -25.93 28.49
C LYS A 261 8.60 -26.62 27.15
N GLU A 262 7.43 -27.25 27.03
CA GLU A 262 6.99 -27.91 25.80
C GLU A 262 6.78 -26.91 24.66
N GLY A 263 6.28 -25.71 24.96
CA GLY A 263 6.20 -24.60 24.00
C GLY A 263 7.57 -24.18 23.46
N GLY A 264 8.60 -24.11 24.30
CA GLY A 264 9.98 -23.84 23.86
C GLY A 264 10.56 -24.94 22.96
N ILE A 265 10.21 -26.20 23.23
CA ILE A 265 10.60 -27.34 22.36
C ILE A 265 9.89 -27.23 21.01
N LEU A 266 8.60 -26.89 20.99
CA LEU A 266 7.84 -26.71 19.76
C LEU A 266 8.40 -25.57 18.91
N LEU A 267 8.76 -24.43 19.51
CA LEU A 267 9.42 -23.32 18.82
C LEU A 267 10.77 -23.74 18.22
N THR A 268 11.55 -24.52 18.96
CA THR A 268 12.83 -25.06 18.46
C THR A 268 12.61 -26.01 17.29
N LEU A 269 11.55 -26.83 17.35
CA LEU A 269 11.18 -27.73 16.26
C LEU A 269 10.84 -26.96 14.98
N PHE A 270 9.98 -25.94 15.08
CA PHE A 270 9.72 -25.03 13.95
C PHE A 270 10.99 -24.39 13.40
N GLY A 271 11.94 -23.99 14.24
CA GLY A 271 13.22 -23.41 13.82
C GLY A 271 14.20 -24.39 13.16
N THR A 272 14.06 -25.70 13.41
CA THR A 272 15.05 -26.72 12.98
C THR A 272 14.56 -27.60 11.84
N THR A 273 13.29 -28.00 11.87
CA THR A 273 12.69 -28.89 10.87
C THR A 273 11.56 -28.23 10.09
N GLY A 274 11.16 -27.01 10.47
CA GLY A 274 10.12 -26.27 9.78
C GLY A 274 10.49 -25.98 8.32
N VAL A 275 9.52 -26.17 7.44
CA VAL A 275 9.65 -25.87 6.02
C VAL A 275 8.67 -24.75 5.67
N TYR A 276 9.17 -23.73 4.98
CA TYR A 276 8.32 -22.71 4.37
C TYR A 276 7.77 -23.25 3.06
N GLU A 277 6.45 -23.41 2.97
CA GLU A 277 5.75 -23.84 1.76
C GLU A 277 4.55 -22.91 1.50
N SER A 278 4.01 -22.95 0.28
CA SER A 278 2.83 -22.14 -0.07
C SER A 278 1.65 -22.50 0.85
N ARG A 279 1.00 -21.51 1.45
CA ARG A 279 -0.11 -21.72 2.39
C ARG A 279 -1.19 -22.67 1.87
N PRO A 280 -1.71 -22.53 0.62
CA PRO A 280 -2.67 -23.50 0.08
C PRO A 280 -2.17 -24.96 0.13
N ILE A 281 -0.88 -25.21 -0.11
CA ILE A 281 -0.29 -26.56 -0.05
C ILE A 281 -0.26 -27.08 1.38
N VAL A 282 0.09 -26.21 2.34
CA VAL A 282 0.16 -26.58 3.75
C VAL A 282 -1.24 -26.81 4.34
N GLU A 283 -2.20 -25.95 4.02
CA GLU A 283 -3.57 -26.03 4.52
C GLU A 283 -4.37 -27.19 3.90
N ASP A 284 -4.10 -27.55 2.63
CA ASP A 284 -4.69 -28.73 1.98
C ASP A 284 -4.00 -30.04 2.44
N ASN A 285 -2.92 -29.99 3.23
CA ASN A 285 -2.18 -31.15 3.72
C ASN A 285 -2.44 -31.44 5.22
N GLU A 286 -3.31 -32.42 5.49
CA GLU A 286 -3.68 -32.84 6.84
C GLU A 286 -2.53 -33.38 7.70
N LEU A 287 -1.37 -33.68 7.08
CA LEU A 287 -0.16 -34.15 7.75
C LEU A 287 0.77 -33.01 8.21
N ARG A 288 0.39 -31.75 7.99
CA ARG A 288 1.19 -30.59 8.39
C ARG A 288 0.48 -29.76 9.45
N VAL A 289 1.29 -29.11 10.28
CA VAL A 289 0.83 -28.12 11.26
C VAL A 289 1.61 -26.83 11.02
N GLN A 290 0.89 -25.73 10.81
CA GLN A 290 1.46 -24.40 10.63
C GLN A 290 1.82 -23.76 11.97
N ALA A 291 2.82 -22.87 11.95
CA ALA A 291 3.22 -22.06 13.09
C ALA A 291 2.14 -21.04 13.49
#